data_AF-A0A139DE74-F1
#
_entry.id   AF-A0A139DE74-F1
#
_cell.length_a   1.000
_cell.length_b   1.000
_cell.length_c   1.000
_cell.angle_alpha   90.00
_cell.angle_beta   90.00
_cell.angle_gamma   90.00
#
_symmetry.space_group_name_H-M   'P 1'
#
loop_
_entity.id
_entity.type
_entity.pdbx_description
1 polymer ?
#
loop_
_entity_poly.entity_id
_entity_poly.type
_entity_poly.pdbx_seq_one_letter_code
_entity_poly.pdbx_strand_id
1 'polypeptide(L)' 'AQFDPDGPGSTPPFILQEFTLPTGGVSITVNGNATPQSIDFDKLGRPADRTNRDISISGDSNFQVCVSSLGAVYGGVCSG' A
#
# COMPACT_ATOMS: atom_id res chain seq x y z
N ALA A 1 -26.78 14.41 27.87
CA ALA A 1 -26.45 13.09 27.30
C ALA A 1 -25.18 13.24 26.49
N GLN A 2 -24.12 12.53 26.86
CA GLN A 2 -22.84 12.57 26.17
C GLN A 2 -22.98 11.77 24.86
N PHE A 3 -22.62 12.38 23.74
CA PHE A 3 -22.50 11.68 22.46
C PHE A 3 -21.31 10.73 22.58
N ASP A 4 -21.59 9.44 22.53
CA ASP A 4 -20.58 8.38 22.51
C ASP A 4 -20.38 7.99 21.03
N PRO A 5 -19.29 8.41 20.37
CA PRO A 5 -19.09 8.17 18.94
C PRO A 5 -18.67 6.72 18.64
N ASP A 6 -18.37 5.91 19.66
CA ASP A 6 -17.69 4.62 19.50
C ASP A 6 -18.60 3.43 19.86
N GLY A 7 -19.81 3.41 19.31
CA GLY A 7 -20.65 2.20 19.30
C GLY A 7 -19.99 1.05 18.52
N PRO A 8 -20.27 -0.23 18.86
CA PRO A 8 -19.65 -1.38 18.22
C PRO A 8 -20.22 -1.57 16.81
N GLY A 9 -19.65 -0.91 15.81
CA GLY A 9 -20.09 -1.13 14.42
C GLY A 9 -19.63 -0.14 13.34
N SER A 10 -19.02 0.98 13.67
CA SER A 10 -18.58 1.95 12.64
C SER A 10 -17.10 1.76 12.30
N THR A 11 -16.82 0.99 11.25
CA THR A 11 -15.57 1.12 10.51
C THR A 11 -15.41 2.61 10.13
N PRO A 12 -14.31 3.28 10.49
CA PRO A 12 -14.14 4.68 10.17
C PRO A 12 -14.23 4.88 8.64
N PRO A 13 -14.76 6.02 8.16
CA PRO A 13 -14.78 6.31 6.73
C PRO A 13 -13.33 6.34 6.23
N PHE A 14 -12.93 5.35 5.43
CA PHE A 14 -11.67 5.42 4.72
C PHE A 14 -11.89 6.25 3.45
N ILE A 15 -11.04 7.26 3.25
CA ILE A 15 -11.01 8.01 2.00
C ILE A 15 -10.11 7.22 1.05
N LEU A 16 -10.67 6.76 -0.08
CA LEU A 16 -9.88 6.16 -1.14
C LEU A 16 -9.06 7.24 -1.83
N GLN A 17 -7.74 7.05 -1.87
CA GLN A 17 -6.84 7.87 -2.67
C GLN A 17 -6.44 7.10 -3.93
N GLU A 18 -6.94 7.55 -5.07
CA GLU A 18 -6.65 6.94 -6.37
C GLU A 18 -5.38 7.55 -6.99
N PHE A 19 -4.62 6.71 -7.70
CA PHE A 19 -3.46 7.12 -8.49
C PHE A 19 -3.66 6.65 -9.93
N THR A 20 -3.24 7.46 -10.90
CA THR A 20 -3.37 7.14 -12.33
C THR A 20 -2.04 6.68 -12.91
N LEU A 21 -2.10 5.63 -13.73
CA LEU A 21 -0.99 5.14 -14.54
C LEU A 21 -1.27 5.41 -16.03
N PRO A 22 -0.30 5.94 -16.80
CA PRO A 22 -0.45 6.02 -18.25
C PRO A 22 -0.60 4.61 -18.86
N THR A 23 -1.58 4.42 -19.73
CA THR A 23 -1.93 3.13 -20.34
C THR A 23 -0.86 2.57 -21.30
N GLY A 24 0.17 3.34 -21.63
CA GLY A 24 1.08 3.10 -22.74
C GLY A 24 2.49 2.62 -22.39
N GLY A 25 2.73 2.06 -21.21
CA GLY A 25 4.05 1.47 -20.91
C GLY A 25 4.47 1.44 -19.46
N VAL A 26 3.66 1.96 -18.52
CA VAL A 26 3.97 1.85 -17.09
C VAL A 26 3.13 0.75 -16.45
N SER A 27 3.77 -0.13 -15.69
CA SER A 27 3.09 -1.15 -14.88
C SER A 27 3.57 -1.10 -13.43
N ILE A 28 2.65 -1.36 -12.50
CA ILE A 28 2.97 -1.58 -11.09
C ILE A 28 2.62 -3.03 -10.74
N THR A 29 3.55 -3.73 -10.07
CA THR A 29 3.27 -5.02 -9.45
C THR A 29 3.59 -4.96 -7.96
N VAL A 30 2.85 -5.73 -7.17
CA VAL A 30 3.06 -5.87 -5.73
C VAL A 30 3.31 -7.34 -5.45
N ASN A 31 4.48 -7.66 -4.88
CA ASN A 31 4.95 -9.03 -4.66
C ASN A 31 4.88 -9.88 -5.95
N GLY A 32 5.17 -9.27 -7.10
CA GLY A 32 5.12 -9.90 -8.43
C GLY A 32 3.71 -10.04 -9.04
N ASN A 33 2.65 -9.67 -8.32
CA ASN A 33 1.27 -9.71 -8.82
C ASN A 33 0.87 -8.40 -9.50
N ALA A 34 0.20 -8.49 -10.66
CA ALA A 34 -0.31 -7.33 -11.39
C ALA A 34 -1.59 -6.75 -10.76
N THR A 35 -1.92 -5.50 -11.11
CA THR A 35 -3.11 -4.77 -10.64
C THR A 35 -4.44 -5.44 -11.01
N PRO A 36 -5.51 -5.28 -10.20
CA PRO A 36 -5.59 -4.43 -9.01
C PRO A 36 -5.02 -5.11 -7.77
N GLN A 37 -4.21 -4.38 -7.00
CA GLN A 37 -3.66 -4.80 -5.71
C GLN A 37 -4.01 -3.72 -4.69
N SER A 38 -4.57 -4.10 -3.54
CA SER A 38 -4.78 -3.18 -2.41
C SER A 38 -3.69 -3.41 -1.37
N ILE A 39 -3.10 -2.33 -0.85
CA ILE A 39 -2.25 -2.37 0.32
C ILE A 39 -2.87 -1.43 1.34
N ASP A 40 -3.43 -2.01 2.40
CA ASP A 40 -4.03 -1.23 3.47
C ASP A 40 -2.95 -0.86 4.48
N PHE A 41 -2.92 0.41 4.88
CA PHE A 41 -1.99 0.94 5.87
C PHE A 41 -2.72 1.28 7.16
N ASP A 42 -2.11 0.93 8.30
CA ASP A 42 -2.62 1.35 9.60
C ASP A 42 -2.32 2.84 9.87
N LYS A 43 -2.88 3.38 10.96
CA LYS A 43 -2.69 4.78 11.37
C LYS A 43 -1.23 5.16 11.67
N LEU A 44 -0.32 4.20 11.74
CA LEU A 44 1.12 4.41 11.95
C LEU A 44 1.91 4.26 10.64
N GLY A 45 1.24 4.14 9.49
CA GLY A 45 1.87 4.08 8.17
C GLY A 45 2.46 2.71 7.85
N ARG A 46 2.02 1.64 8.51
CA ARG A 46 2.55 0.28 8.32
C ARG A 46 1.52 -0.56 7.56
N PRO A 47 1.93 -1.52 6.72
CA PRO A 47 0.99 -2.48 6.15
C PRO A 47 0.15 -3.11 7.27
N ALA A 48 -1.17 -3.05 7.17
CA ALA A 48 -2.08 -3.45 8.23
C ALA A 48 -1.91 -4.94 8.59
N ASP A 49 -1.56 -5.76 7.61
CA ASP A 49 -1.27 -7.19 7.74
C ASP A 49 0.16 -7.50 8.19
N ARG A 50 0.98 -6.48 8.44
CA ARG A 50 2.40 -6.58 8.85
C ARG A 50 3.24 -7.46 7.93
N THR A 51 2.93 -7.47 6.63
CA THR A 51 3.70 -8.23 5.64
C THR A 51 4.49 -7.28 4.73
N ASN A 52 5.73 -7.66 4.41
CA ASN A 52 6.57 -6.92 3.48
C ASN A 52 5.93 -6.82 2.08
N ARG A 53 6.11 -5.68 1.42
CA ARG A 53 5.63 -5.42 0.06
C ARG A 53 6.79 -5.03 -0.85
N ASP A 54 7.10 -5.89 -1.79
CA ASP A 54 7.98 -5.59 -2.92
C ASP A 54 7.15 -4.96 -4.04
N ILE A 55 7.30 -3.65 -4.22
CA ILE A 55 6.62 -2.90 -5.26
C ILE A 55 7.60 -2.72 -6.41
N SER A 56 7.24 -3.22 -7.59
CA SER A 56 8.00 -2.97 -8.82
C SER A 56 7.24 -2.04 -9.73
N ILE A 57 7.90 -0.98 -10.17
CA ILE A 57 7.38 -0.01 -11.13
C ILE A 57 8.24 -0.14 -12.39
N SER A 58 7.61 -0.54 -13.48
CA SER A 58 8.28 -0.80 -14.75
C SER A 58 7.76 0.14 -15.84
N GLY A 59 8.67 0.64 -16.67
CA GLY A 59 8.44 1.41 -17.90
C GLY A 59 9.74 1.56 -18.67
N ASP A 60 10.10 2.77 -19.10
CA ASP A 60 11.44 3.05 -19.68
C ASP A 60 12.58 2.82 -18.67
N SER A 61 12.24 2.74 -17.38
CA SER A 61 13.13 2.35 -16.29
C SER A 61 12.42 1.37 -15.37
N ASN A 62 13.19 0.61 -14.59
CA ASN A 62 12.68 -0.32 -13.61
C ASN A 62 13.15 0.09 -12.22
N PHE A 63 12.19 0.38 -11.34
CA PHE A 63 12.44 0.73 -9.95
C PHE A 63 11.76 -0.28 -9.04
N GLN A 64 12.51 -0.74 -8.04
CA GLN A 64 11.98 -1.59 -6.98
C GLN A 64 12.00 -0.83 -5.68
N VAL A 65 10.90 -0.93 -4.94
CA VAL A 65 10.72 -0.33 -3.63
C VAL A 65 10.19 -1.38 -2.68
N CYS A 66 10.85 -1.53 -1.55
CA CYS A 66 10.35 -2.33 -0.45
C CYS A 66 9.60 -1.44 0.53
N VAL A 67 8.40 -1.87 0.92
CA VAL A 67 7.72 -1.39 2.12
C VAL A 67 7.73 -2.51 3.14
N SER A 68 8.48 -2.34 4.22
CA SER A 68 8.58 -3.35 5.28
C SER A 68 7.29 -3.47 6.09
N SER A 69 7.13 -4.58 6.80
CA SER A 69 6.08 -4.84 7.79
C SER A 69 5.98 -3.79 8.90
N LEU A 70 7.04 -3.00 9.10
CA LEU A 70 7.11 -1.90 10.06
C LEU A 70 6.85 -0.52 9.45
N GLY A 71 6.54 -0.45 8.15
CA GLY A 71 6.24 0.80 7.43
C GLY A 71 7.46 1.56 6.91
N ALA A 72 8.68 1.06 7.13
CA ALA A 72 9.88 1.66 6.54
C ALA A 72 9.96 1.36 5.03
N VAL A 73 10.38 2.36 4.25
CA VAL A 73 10.50 2.30 2.79
C VAL A 73 11.96 2.29 2.38
N TYR A 74 12.35 1.33 1.54
CA TYR A 74 13.72 1.16 1.05
C TYR A 74 13.76 1.04 -0.47
N GLY A 75 14.88 1.44 -1.08
CA GLY A 75 15.16 1.11 -2.47
C GLY A 75 15.55 -0.36 -2.60
N GLY A 76 14.99 -1.06 -3.59
CA GLY A 76 15.20 -2.49 -3.84
C GLY A 76 14.07 -3.38 -3.31
N VAL A 77 14.37 -4.67 -3.14
CA VAL A 77 13.46 -5.66 -2.54
C VAL A 77 13.65 -5.73 -1.03
N CYS A 78 12.64 -6.21 -0.33
CA CYS A 78 12.68 -6.38 1.12
C CYS A 78 13.69 -7.45 1.51
N SER A 79 14.74 -7.05 2.22
CA SER A 79 15.63 -7.98 2.91
C SER A 79 14.91 -8.51 4.16
N GLY A 80 14.71 -9.83 4.22
CA GLY A 80 14.16 -10.53 5.39
C GLY A 80 15.08 -10.49 6.59
#